data_AF-A0A6L7YII8-F1
#
_entry.id   AF-A0A6L7YII8-F1
#
_cell.length_a   1.000
_cell.length_b   1.000
_cell.length_c   1.000
_cell.angle_alpha   90.00
_cell.angle_beta   90.00
_cell.angle_gamma   90.00
#
_symmetry.space_group_name_H-M   'P 1'
#
loop_
_entity.id
_entity.type
_entity.pdbx_description
1 polymer ?
#
loop_
_entity_poly.entity_id
_entity_poly.type
_entity_poly.pdbx_seq_one_letter_code
_entity_poly.pdbx_strand_id
1 'polypeptide(L)'
;REATKGREAIRREKDQSIANQQYEYAAELREREVRLQAKLEELEREFQDEREHEEAVVSDEDIRDVVSMWTGIPLSRLASEESARLLEMDEYLRERVIGQDEAVTAVARAVRRARAGLKDPKRPIGVFLFLGPTGVGKTYLAETLGEFMFGSRDNIVRLDMSEFMEKHNVSRLVGSPPGYVGYDDGGQLTDLVRRRSYCLILLDEVEKAHPDVFNMLLQIFDDGHLSDAKGRKVDFRNTILIMTSNVGSDLIRKNARVGFETAQDEVKTAEGQYDRMKDRVMEEVKRVFRPEFLNRIDQSVVFHPLLKNHIRQIVDLELADLRANLGEKAMRMVTTEALLDYLGEKGFDPVFGARPLRRVIQEQVEDRLSDALIDGSYEPGDTIRADYRDGEVIFERMPREEVAEAPETPPEEPEAVLAP
;
A
#
# COMPACT_ATOMS: atom_id res chain seq x y z
N ARG A 1 41.40 -18.92 19.35
CA ARG A 1 42.23 -18.04 18.47
C ARG A 1 43.39 -17.35 19.21
N GLU A 2 43.23 -16.88 20.45
CA GLU A 2 44.35 -16.29 21.22
C GLU A 2 45.36 -17.35 21.72
N ALA A 3 44.88 -18.49 22.20
CA ALA A 3 45.73 -19.58 22.68
C ALA A 3 46.64 -20.17 21.58
N THR A 4 46.16 -20.25 20.32
CA THR A 4 46.97 -20.70 19.18
C THR A 4 48.08 -19.71 18.82
N LYS A 5 47.80 -18.41 18.85
CA LYS A 5 48.83 -17.35 18.67
C LYS A 5 49.88 -17.39 19.79
N GLY A 6 49.44 -17.63 21.04
CA GLY A 6 50.34 -17.78 22.19
C GLY A 6 51.30 -18.97 22.05
N ARG A 7 50.81 -20.12 21.56
CA ARG A 7 51.64 -21.30 21.29
C ARG A 7 52.71 -21.03 20.22
N GLU A 8 52.33 -20.36 19.13
CA GLU A 8 53.28 -20.03 18.06
C GLU A 8 54.38 -19.07 18.52
N ALA A 9 54.04 -18.11 19.38
CA ALA A 9 55.02 -17.21 19.99
C ALA A 9 56.03 -17.97 20.85
N ILE A 10 55.56 -18.85 21.74
CA ILE A 10 56.41 -19.68 22.62
C ILE A 10 57.29 -20.63 21.79
N ARG A 11 56.77 -21.19 20.69
CA ARG A 11 57.53 -22.05 19.80
C ARG A 11 58.68 -21.31 19.13
N ARG A 12 58.42 -20.09 18.61
CA ARG A 12 59.47 -19.23 18.03
C ARG A 12 60.51 -18.82 19.05
N GLU A 13 60.08 -18.46 20.25
CA GLU A 13 60.97 -18.09 21.35
C GLU A 13 61.87 -19.26 21.76
N LYS A 14 61.29 -20.47 21.89
CA LYS A 14 62.03 -21.70 22.19
C LYS A 14 63.10 -21.99 21.12
N ASP A 15 62.73 -21.91 19.84
CA ASP A 15 63.66 -22.17 18.73
C ASP A 15 64.83 -21.16 18.72
N GLN A 16 64.55 -19.90 19.10
CA GLN A 16 65.57 -18.85 19.26
C GLN A 16 66.47 -19.11 20.48
N SER A 17 65.93 -19.56 21.61
CA SER A 17 66.70 -19.93 22.80
C SER A 17 67.62 -21.13 22.55
N ILE A 18 67.18 -22.10 21.74
CA ILE A 18 68.02 -23.23 21.29
C ILE A 18 69.17 -22.71 20.42
N ALA A 19 68.90 -21.80 19.47
CA ALA A 19 69.94 -21.21 18.62
C ALA A 19 70.98 -20.42 19.43
N ASN A 20 70.56 -19.78 20.52
CA ASN A 20 71.42 -19.02 21.44
C ASN A 20 72.10 -19.89 22.52
N GLN A 21 71.99 -21.22 22.43
CA GLN A 21 72.56 -22.20 23.39
C GLN A 21 72.06 -22.04 24.84
N GLN A 22 70.89 -21.44 25.04
CA GLN A 22 70.24 -21.28 26.34
C GLN A 22 69.35 -22.50 26.65
N TYR A 23 70.00 -23.65 26.91
CA TYR A 23 69.30 -24.94 26.98
C TYR A 23 68.32 -25.07 28.16
N GLU A 24 68.61 -24.48 29.31
CA GLU A 24 67.68 -24.50 30.47
C GLU A 24 66.40 -23.72 30.18
N TYR A 25 66.51 -22.52 29.61
CA TYR A 25 65.36 -21.70 29.24
C TYR A 25 64.53 -22.34 28.10
N ALA A 26 65.21 -22.98 27.14
CA ALA A 26 64.53 -23.76 26.09
C ALA A 26 63.75 -24.96 26.66
N ALA A 27 64.22 -25.57 27.75
CA ALA A 27 63.51 -26.66 28.42
C ALA A 27 62.23 -26.15 29.12
N GLU A 28 62.30 -25.00 29.80
CA GLU A 28 61.12 -24.35 30.40
C GLU A 28 60.06 -23.98 29.35
N LEU A 29 60.50 -23.39 28.22
CA LEU A 29 59.60 -23.04 27.13
C LEU A 29 58.97 -24.27 26.48
N ARG A 30 59.71 -25.37 26.37
CA ARG A 30 59.17 -26.66 25.89
C ARG A 30 58.10 -27.20 26.83
N GLU A 31 58.30 -27.13 28.14
CA GLU A 31 57.31 -27.58 29.10
C GLU A 31 56.03 -26.72 29.05
N ARG A 32 56.20 -25.40 28.84
CA ARG A 32 55.08 -24.47 28.68
C ARG A 32 54.33 -24.69 27.36
N GLU A 33 55.02 -25.00 26.28
CA GLU A 33 54.43 -25.39 24.99
C GLU A 33 53.59 -26.67 25.14
N VAL A 34 54.12 -27.69 25.81
CA VAL A 34 53.40 -28.96 26.06
C VAL A 34 52.14 -28.72 26.90
N ARG A 35 52.21 -27.89 27.95
CA ARG A 35 51.03 -27.53 28.76
C ARG A 35 49.97 -26.78 27.95
N LEU A 36 50.38 -25.83 27.11
CA LEU A 36 49.47 -25.10 26.22
C LEU A 36 48.86 -26.00 25.15
N GLN A 37 49.63 -26.97 24.64
CA GLN A 37 49.15 -27.96 23.68
C GLN A 37 48.06 -28.83 24.28
N ALA A 38 48.29 -29.37 25.49
CA ALA A 38 47.29 -30.17 26.19
C ALA A 38 46.00 -29.38 26.45
N LYS A 39 46.13 -28.11 26.86
CA LYS A 39 44.97 -27.23 27.09
C LYS A 39 44.21 -26.89 25.79
N LEU A 40 44.91 -26.75 24.66
CA LEU A 40 44.27 -26.54 23.37
C LEU A 40 43.49 -27.78 22.93
N GLU A 41 44.06 -28.97 23.11
CA GLU A 41 43.39 -30.24 22.79
C GLU A 41 42.15 -30.49 23.67
N GLU A 42 42.19 -30.08 24.94
CA GLU A 42 41.04 -30.13 25.85
C GLU A 42 39.92 -29.18 25.38
N LEU A 43 40.25 -27.92 25.10
CA LEU A 43 39.29 -26.93 24.59
C LEU A 43 38.71 -27.32 23.21
N GLU A 44 39.50 -27.95 22.35
CA GLU A 44 39.01 -28.43 21.05
C GLU A 44 38.04 -29.61 21.21
N ARG A 45 38.26 -30.49 22.19
CA ARG A 45 37.31 -31.56 22.51
C ARG A 45 36.03 -31.03 23.13
N GLU A 46 36.11 -30.12 24.10
CA GLU A 46 34.93 -29.47 24.69
C GLU A 46 34.08 -28.80 23.61
N PHE A 47 34.72 -28.08 22.67
CA PHE A 47 34.01 -27.42 21.57
C PHE A 47 33.43 -28.39 20.53
N GLN A 48 34.04 -29.57 20.33
CA GLN A 48 33.49 -30.62 19.47
C GLN A 48 32.31 -31.32 20.15
N ASP A 49 32.41 -31.62 21.44
CA ASP A 49 31.33 -32.24 22.22
C ASP A 49 30.11 -31.30 22.32
N GLU A 50 30.31 -29.98 22.48
CA GLU A 50 29.25 -28.98 22.40
C GLU A 50 28.54 -28.99 21.04
N ARG A 51 29.29 -29.11 19.93
CA ARG A 51 28.71 -29.15 18.57
C ARG A 51 28.06 -30.48 18.21
N GLU A 52 28.50 -31.60 18.79
CA GLU A 52 27.85 -32.89 18.58
C GLU A 52 26.52 -33.01 19.36
N HIS A 53 26.31 -32.19 20.40
CA HIS A 53 25.05 -32.14 21.16
C HIS A 53 24.07 -31.06 20.68
N GLU A 54 24.52 -30.07 19.92
CA GLU A 54 23.65 -29.14 19.20
C GLU A 54 23.32 -29.67 17.79
N GLU A 55 22.38 -30.61 17.71
CA GLU A 55 21.67 -30.79 16.43
C GLU A 55 21.03 -29.45 16.08
N ALA A 56 21.44 -28.84 14.96
CA ALA A 56 20.84 -27.60 14.49
C ALA A 56 19.39 -27.88 14.03
N VAL A 57 18.46 -27.81 14.98
CA VAL A 57 17.03 -28.01 14.72
C VAL A 57 16.49 -26.73 14.10
N VAL A 58 16.12 -26.81 12.82
CA VAL A 58 15.39 -25.73 12.15
C VAL A 58 13.96 -25.72 12.69
N SER A 59 13.57 -24.62 13.32
CA SER A 59 12.22 -24.42 13.84
C SER A 59 11.29 -23.82 12.78
N ASP A 60 9.98 -23.89 13.03
CA ASP A 60 8.98 -23.21 12.20
C ASP A 60 9.21 -21.69 12.14
N GLU A 61 9.81 -21.10 13.18
CA GLU A 61 10.13 -19.67 13.23
C GLU A 61 11.28 -19.32 12.29
N ASP A 62 12.33 -20.15 12.25
CA ASP A 62 13.46 -19.97 11.33
C ASP A 62 13.00 -20.01 9.85
N ILE A 63 12.08 -20.94 9.53
CA ILE A 63 11.49 -21.04 8.18
C ILE A 63 10.67 -19.79 7.86
N ARG A 64 9.88 -19.29 8.83
CA ARG A 64 9.08 -18.07 8.66
C ARG A 64 9.94 -16.83 8.44
N ASP A 65 11.04 -16.69 9.15
CA ASP A 65 11.92 -15.52 9.02
C ASP A 65 12.64 -15.50 7.67
N VAL A 66 13.08 -16.67 7.19
CA VAL A 66 13.67 -16.79 5.85
C VAL A 66 12.65 -16.50 4.75
N VAL A 67 11.44 -17.04 4.84
CA VAL A 67 10.38 -16.78 3.85
C VAL A 67 9.91 -15.32 3.93
N SER A 68 9.86 -14.74 5.12
CA SER A 68 9.59 -13.32 5.35
C SER A 68 10.63 -12.44 4.66
N MET A 69 11.92 -12.74 4.82
CA MET A 69 13.01 -12.03 4.12
C MET A 69 12.90 -12.14 2.60
N TRP A 70 12.52 -13.30 2.06
CA TRP A 70 12.38 -13.49 0.60
C TRP A 70 11.14 -12.81 0.02
N THR A 71 10.04 -12.78 0.78
CA THR A 71 8.75 -12.24 0.32
C THR A 71 8.54 -10.78 0.69
N GLY A 72 9.30 -10.25 1.66
CA GLY A 72 9.10 -8.95 2.27
C GLY A 72 7.90 -8.89 3.23
N ILE A 73 7.35 -10.05 3.64
CA ILE A 73 6.13 -10.13 4.46
C ILE A 73 6.44 -10.78 5.81
N PRO A 74 6.32 -10.07 6.94
CA PRO A 74 6.59 -10.61 8.27
C PRO A 74 5.63 -11.74 8.63
N LEU A 75 6.09 -13.00 8.51
CA LEU A 75 5.30 -14.20 8.77
C LEU A 75 5.13 -14.52 10.27
N SER A 76 6.00 -13.98 11.13
CA SER A 76 6.09 -14.31 12.57
C SER A 76 4.93 -13.75 13.41
N ARG A 77 4.12 -12.83 12.88
CA ARG A 77 3.04 -12.13 13.61
C ARG A 77 1.61 -12.41 13.11
N LEU A 78 1.44 -13.28 12.11
CA LEU A 78 0.27 -13.21 11.23
C LEU A 78 -1.08 -13.69 11.79
N ALA A 79 -1.21 -14.75 12.59
CA ALA A 79 -2.55 -15.31 12.78
C ALA A 79 -3.51 -14.41 13.60
N SER A 80 -3.08 -13.93 14.77
CA SER A 80 -3.92 -13.14 15.67
C SER A 80 -3.88 -11.64 15.38
N GLU A 81 -2.70 -11.07 15.09
CA GLU A 81 -2.56 -9.64 14.81
C GLU A 81 -3.15 -9.27 13.43
N GLU A 82 -2.98 -10.12 12.41
CA GLU A 82 -3.60 -9.88 11.09
C GLU A 82 -5.13 -9.95 11.18
N SER A 83 -5.66 -10.89 11.97
CA SER A 83 -7.11 -11.00 12.18
C SER A 83 -7.68 -9.76 12.88
N ALA A 84 -7.01 -9.25 13.92
CA ALA A 84 -7.41 -8.02 14.59
C ALA A 84 -7.34 -6.81 13.64
N ARG A 85 -6.22 -6.66 12.93
CA ARG A 85 -6.03 -5.61 11.92
C ARG A 85 -7.13 -5.64 10.86
N LEU A 86 -7.48 -6.82 10.33
CA LEU A 86 -8.54 -6.96 9.32
C LEU A 86 -9.93 -6.56 9.82
N LEU A 87 -10.18 -6.55 11.13
CA LEU A 87 -11.43 -6.03 11.69
C LEU A 87 -11.51 -4.50 11.57
N GLU A 88 -10.38 -3.81 11.71
CA GLU A 88 -10.24 -2.34 11.62
C GLU A 88 -10.18 -1.82 10.17
N MET A 89 -10.00 -2.71 9.18
CA MET A 89 -9.92 -2.35 7.75
C MET A 89 -11.05 -1.44 7.28
N ASP A 90 -12.26 -1.68 7.76
CA ASP A 90 -13.47 -0.96 7.34
C ASP A 90 -13.42 0.50 7.80
N GLU A 91 -12.94 0.74 9.03
CA GLU A 91 -12.75 2.06 9.62
C GLU A 91 -11.59 2.80 8.95
N TYR A 92 -10.44 2.14 8.83
CA TYR A 92 -9.25 2.66 8.14
C TYR A 92 -9.57 3.18 6.73
N LEU A 93 -10.38 2.42 5.98
CA LEU A 93 -10.78 2.78 4.63
C LEU A 93 -11.83 3.91 4.62
N ARG A 94 -12.80 3.93 5.54
CA ARG A 94 -13.84 4.97 5.61
C ARG A 94 -13.29 6.34 5.97
N GLU A 95 -12.30 6.40 6.86
CA GLU A 95 -11.64 7.67 7.23
C GLU A 95 -11.02 8.37 6.02
N ARG A 96 -10.54 7.60 5.04
CA ARG A 96 -9.82 8.10 3.86
C ARG A 96 -10.73 8.22 2.64
N VAL A 97 -11.61 7.24 2.43
CA VAL A 97 -12.42 7.11 1.21
C VAL A 97 -13.82 7.68 1.47
N ILE A 98 -13.96 8.98 1.24
CA ILE A 98 -15.18 9.72 1.56
C ILE A 98 -16.33 9.43 0.59
N GLY A 99 -17.52 9.17 1.14
CA GLY A 99 -18.77 9.06 0.39
C GLY A 99 -18.95 7.77 -0.41
N GLN A 100 -18.15 6.73 -0.10
CA GLN A 100 -18.18 5.44 -0.79
C GLN A 100 -18.33 4.25 0.17
N ASP A 101 -19.18 4.38 1.18
CA ASP A 101 -19.35 3.38 2.25
C ASP A 101 -19.72 1.98 1.75
N GLU A 102 -20.58 1.88 0.74
CA GLU A 102 -20.94 0.59 0.14
C GLU A 102 -19.73 -0.08 -0.52
N ALA A 103 -18.90 0.71 -1.21
CA ALA A 103 -17.69 0.21 -1.87
C ALA A 103 -16.68 -0.31 -0.85
N VAL A 104 -16.42 0.48 0.19
CA VAL A 104 -15.56 0.10 1.32
C VAL A 104 -16.06 -1.19 1.96
N THR A 105 -17.35 -1.23 2.31
CA THR A 105 -17.96 -2.40 2.97
C THR A 105 -17.91 -3.65 2.09
N ALA A 106 -18.17 -3.53 0.79
CA ALA A 106 -18.16 -4.65 -0.14
C ALA A 106 -16.75 -5.26 -0.28
N VAL A 107 -15.74 -4.41 -0.43
CA VAL A 107 -14.33 -4.80 -0.52
C VAL A 107 -13.86 -5.43 0.78
N ALA A 108 -14.10 -4.75 1.92
CA ALA A 108 -13.68 -5.23 3.23
C ALA A 108 -14.29 -6.60 3.58
N ARG A 109 -15.57 -6.81 3.26
CA ARG A 109 -16.24 -8.12 3.44
C ARG A 109 -15.61 -9.20 2.55
N ALA A 110 -15.32 -8.90 1.29
CA ALA A 110 -14.74 -9.88 0.36
C ALA A 110 -13.32 -10.29 0.78
N VAL A 111 -12.48 -9.32 1.16
CA VAL A 111 -11.11 -9.58 1.66
C VAL A 111 -11.15 -10.40 2.95
N ARG A 112 -12.00 -10.05 3.91
CA ARG A 112 -12.17 -10.83 5.16
C ARG A 112 -12.61 -12.27 4.89
N ARG A 113 -13.53 -12.52 3.95
CA ARG A 113 -13.94 -13.89 3.57
C ARG A 113 -12.77 -14.71 3.03
N ALA A 114 -11.94 -14.11 2.19
CA ALA A 114 -10.76 -14.79 1.64
C ALA A 114 -9.74 -15.12 2.74
N ARG A 115 -9.48 -14.19 3.66
CA ARG A 115 -8.54 -14.37 4.78
C ARG A 115 -9.03 -15.37 5.83
N ALA A 116 -10.33 -15.44 6.05
CA ALA A 116 -10.95 -16.45 6.91
C ALA A 116 -10.95 -17.87 6.29
N GLY A 117 -10.35 -18.07 5.10
CA GLY A 117 -10.33 -19.37 4.43
C GLY A 117 -11.70 -19.81 3.88
N LEU A 118 -12.67 -18.89 3.76
CA LEU A 118 -14.01 -19.17 3.26
C LEU A 118 -14.12 -19.03 1.73
N LYS A 119 -12.99 -18.80 1.05
CA LYS A 119 -12.88 -18.69 -0.40
C LYS A 119 -12.02 -19.83 -0.94
N ASP A 120 -12.23 -20.19 -2.20
CA ASP A 120 -11.38 -21.15 -2.90
C ASP A 120 -9.90 -20.69 -2.87
N PRO A 121 -8.99 -21.48 -2.29
CA PRO A 121 -7.57 -21.12 -2.17
C PRO A 121 -6.84 -21.08 -3.52
N LYS A 122 -7.45 -21.57 -4.61
CA LYS A 122 -6.89 -21.48 -5.96
C LYS A 122 -7.11 -20.12 -6.61
N ARG A 123 -7.99 -19.28 -6.07
CA ARG A 123 -8.34 -17.99 -6.67
C ARG A 123 -7.59 -16.85 -5.98
N PRO A 124 -7.43 -15.68 -6.62
CA PRO A 124 -6.89 -14.49 -5.97
C PRO A 124 -7.67 -14.12 -4.71
N ILE A 125 -7.09 -13.33 -3.80
CA ILE A 125 -7.75 -12.88 -2.55
C ILE A 125 -9.08 -12.18 -2.86
N GLY A 126 -9.09 -11.31 -3.87
CA GLY A 126 -10.29 -10.60 -4.31
C GLY A 126 -10.16 -10.16 -5.77
N VAL A 127 -11.27 -10.26 -6.51
CA VAL A 127 -11.41 -9.77 -7.88
C VAL A 127 -12.59 -8.80 -7.90
N PHE A 128 -12.31 -7.53 -8.16
CA PHE A 128 -13.29 -6.44 -8.08
C PHE A 128 -13.40 -5.68 -9.39
N LEU A 129 -14.63 -5.25 -9.71
CA LEU A 129 -14.90 -4.31 -10.80
C LEU A 129 -15.50 -3.04 -10.23
N PHE A 130 -14.76 -1.94 -10.29
CA PHE A 130 -15.17 -0.62 -9.83
C PHE A 130 -15.76 0.19 -10.98
N LEU A 131 -17.02 0.57 -10.84
CA LEU A 131 -17.82 1.24 -11.85
C LEU A 131 -18.15 2.66 -11.38
N GLY A 132 -18.01 3.66 -12.23
CA GLY A 132 -18.41 5.04 -11.90
C GLY A 132 -17.70 6.08 -12.74
N PRO A 133 -18.01 7.38 -12.57
CA PRO A 133 -17.32 8.45 -13.29
C PRO A 133 -15.87 8.64 -12.81
N THR A 134 -15.09 9.41 -13.55
CA THR A 134 -13.73 9.80 -13.18
C THR A 134 -13.75 10.69 -11.94
N GLY A 135 -12.77 10.48 -11.03
CA GLY A 135 -12.56 11.37 -9.89
C GLY A 135 -13.50 11.18 -8.68
N VAL A 136 -14.22 10.05 -8.59
CA VAL A 136 -15.07 9.71 -7.43
C VAL A 136 -14.40 8.83 -6.37
N GLY A 137 -13.14 8.43 -6.58
CA GLY A 137 -12.36 7.65 -5.60
C GLY A 137 -12.10 6.17 -5.94
N LYS A 138 -12.39 5.70 -7.17
CA LYS A 138 -12.13 4.29 -7.58
C LYS A 138 -10.67 3.87 -7.36
N THR A 139 -9.74 4.60 -7.97
CA THR A 139 -8.30 4.37 -7.86
C THR A 139 -7.82 4.63 -6.44
N TYR A 140 -8.35 5.66 -5.77
CA TYR A 140 -7.99 6.00 -4.39
C TYR A 140 -8.34 4.86 -3.42
N LEU A 141 -9.55 4.27 -3.49
CA LEU A 141 -9.90 3.10 -2.69
C LEU A 141 -8.97 1.91 -2.95
N ALA A 142 -8.57 1.69 -4.21
CA ALA A 142 -7.61 0.64 -4.55
C ALA A 142 -6.23 0.90 -3.93
N GLU A 143 -5.75 2.15 -3.99
CA GLU A 143 -4.48 2.56 -3.41
C GLU A 143 -4.49 2.43 -1.88
N THR A 144 -5.53 2.94 -1.22
CA THR A 144 -5.70 2.83 0.24
C THR A 144 -5.83 1.38 0.71
N LEU A 145 -6.57 0.53 -0.04
CA LEU A 145 -6.66 -0.89 0.26
C LEU A 145 -5.29 -1.58 0.09
N GLY A 146 -4.55 -1.25 -0.96
CA GLY A 146 -3.23 -1.81 -1.22
C GLY A 146 -2.25 -1.45 -0.12
N GLU A 147 -2.24 -0.19 0.30
CA GLU A 147 -1.44 0.29 1.43
C GLU A 147 -1.81 -0.42 2.74
N PHE A 148 -3.11 -0.58 3.01
CA PHE A 148 -3.58 -1.32 4.18
C PHE A 148 -3.17 -2.81 4.15
N MET A 149 -3.36 -3.48 3.02
CA MET A 149 -3.13 -4.93 2.91
C MET A 149 -1.65 -5.30 2.78
N PHE A 150 -0.87 -4.43 2.17
CA PHE A 150 0.49 -4.73 1.72
C PHE A 150 1.56 -3.80 2.31
N GLY A 151 1.16 -2.85 3.16
CA GLY A 151 2.05 -1.97 3.92
C GLY A 151 2.77 -0.89 3.12
N SER A 152 2.80 -1.00 1.79
CA SER A 152 3.47 -0.04 0.91
C SER A 152 2.73 0.10 -0.42
N ARG A 153 2.71 1.32 -0.95
CA ARG A 153 2.23 1.63 -2.30
C ARG A 153 3.07 0.99 -3.40
N ASP A 154 4.32 0.60 -3.11
CA ASP A 154 5.16 -0.13 -4.06
C ASP A 154 4.62 -1.53 -4.37
N ASN A 155 3.77 -2.08 -3.50
CA ASN A 155 3.09 -3.35 -3.72
C ASN A 155 1.81 -3.18 -4.55
N ILE A 156 1.63 -2.03 -5.21
CA ILE A 156 0.52 -1.76 -6.12
C ILE A 156 1.06 -1.71 -7.55
N VAL A 157 0.67 -2.70 -8.35
CA VAL A 157 0.96 -2.76 -9.78
C VAL A 157 -0.19 -2.09 -10.52
N ARG A 158 0.07 -0.94 -11.12
CA ARG A 158 -0.92 -0.20 -11.90
C ARG A 158 -0.66 -0.33 -13.40
N LEU A 159 -1.69 -0.69 -14.15
CA LEU A 159 -1.65 -0.85 -15.60
C LEU A 159 -2.84 -0.12 -16.23
N ASP A 160 -2.57 0.74 -17.21
CA ASP A 160 -3.61 1.39 -18.01
C ASP A 160 -4.00 0.48 -19.19
N MET A 161 -5.25 0.02 -19.22
CA MET A 161 -5.73 -0.89 -20.25
C MET A 161 -5.89 -0.23 -21.62
N SER A 162 -5.85 1.10 -21.70
CA SER A 162 -5.77 1.83 -22.97
C SER A 162 -4.45 1.56 -23.71
N GLU A 163 -3.37 1.21 -23.02
CA GLU A 163 -2.11 0.80 -23.67
C GLU A 163 -2.23 -0.58 -24.35
N PHE A 164 -3.21 -1.38 -23.93
CA PHE A 164 -3.43 -2.77 -24.37
C PHE A 164 -4.65 -2.91 -25.29
N MET A 165 -5.05 -1.83 -25.96
CA MET A 165 -6.12 -1.85 -26.97
C MET A 165 -5.76 -2.70 -28.19
N GLU A 166 -4.48 -2.78 -28.53
CA GLU A 166 -3.98 -3.47 -29.71
C GLU A 166 -3.37 -4.83 -29.37
N LYS A 167 -3.65 -5.84 -30.20
CA LYS A 167 -3.23 -7.23 -29.97
C LYS A 167 -1.73 -7.39 -29.71
N HIS A 168 -0.88 -6.61 -30.36
CA HIS A 168 0.58 -6.72 -30.22
C HIS A 168 1.10 -6.12 -28.91
N ASN A 169 0.34 -5.24 -28.23
CA ASN A 169 0.70 -4.75 -26.92
C ASN A 169 0.32 -5.76 -25.82
N VAL A 170 -0.67 -6.61 -26.06
CA VAL A 170 -1.10 -7.67 -25.11
C VAL A 170 0.06 -8.60 -24.76
N SER A 171 0.93 -8.94 -25.72
CA SER A 171 2.09 -9.79 -25.44
C SER A 171 3.08 -9.13 -24.47
N ARG A 172 3.08 -7.81 -24.29
CA ARG A 172 3.93 -7.16 -23.29
C ARG A 172 3.55 -7.53 -21.86
N LEU A 173 2.30 -7.95 -21.59
CA LEU A 173 1.87 -8.36 -20.25
C LEU A 173 2.51 -9.69 -19.83
N VAL A 174 2.67 -10.63 -20.75
CA VAL A 174 3.16 -12.00 -20.51
C VAL A 174 4.56 -12.27 -21.06
N GLY A 175 5.07 -11.39 -21.91
CA GLY A 175 6.31 -11.53 -22.67
C GLY A 175 6.05 -11.86 -24.14
N SER A 176 7.01 -11.54 -25.01
CA SER A 176 6.97 -11.94 -26.42
C SER A 176 7.26 -13.44 -26.55
N PRO A 177 6.60 -14.17 -27.47
CA PRO A 177 6.94 -15.57 -27.77
C PRO A 177 8.36 -15.73 -28.34
N PRO A 178 8.95 -16.94 -28.29
CA PRO A 178 10.23 -17.22 -28.96
C PRO A 178 10.20 -16.81 -30.45
N GLY A 179 11.19 -16.03 -30.87
CA GLY A 179 11.34 -15.57 -32.26
C GLY A 179 10.75 -14.19 -32.57
N TYR A 180 10.20 -13.47 -31.59
CA TYR A 180 9.75 -12.07 -31.73
C TYR A 180 10.73 -11.10 -31.05
N VAL A 181 10.76 -9.85 -31.51
CA VAL A 181 11.52 -8.77 -30.85
C VAL A 181 10.99 -8.59 -29.42
N GLY A 182 11.90 -8.52 -28.44
CA GLY A 182 11.56 -8.46 -27.01
C GLY A 182 11.31 -9.83 -26.36
N TYR A 183 11.72 -10.95 -26.96
CA TYR A 183 11.66 -12.29 -26.33
C TYR A 183 12.46 -12.38 -25.01
N ASP A 184 13.56 -11.61 -24.93
CA ASP A 184 14.36 -11.55 -23.70
C ASP A 184 13.74 -10.62 -22.64
N ASP A 185 12.86 -9.71 -23.05
CA ASP A 185 12.10 -8.87 -22.14
C ASP A 185 11.02 -9.71 -21.45
N GLY A 186 11.02 -9.72 -20.12
CA GLY A 186 9.99 -10.38 -19.32
C GLY A 186 8.62 -9.73 -19.52
N GLY A 187 7.54 -10.45 -19.19
CA GLY A 187 6.20 -9.87 -19.24
C GLY A 187 6.01 -8.85 -18.13
N GLN A 188 5.47 -7.67 -18.43
CA GLN A 188 5.25 -6.61 -17.45
C GLN A 188 4.43 -7.10 -16.26
N LEU A 189 3.35 -7.84 -16.49
CA LEU A 189 2.52 -8.37 -15.41
C LEU A 189 3.16 -9.61 -14.77
N THR A 190 3.59 -10.57 -15.58
CA THR A 190 4.11 -11.86 -15.09
C THR A 190 5.42 -11.71 -14.33
N ASP A 191 6.35 -10.84 -14.75
CA ASP A 191 7.60 -10.61 -14.04
C ASP A 191 7.41 -9.80 -12.76
N LEU A 192 6.51 -8.81 -12.75
CA LEU A 192 6.20 -8.04 -11.54
C LEU A 192 5.60 -8.94 -10.46
N VAL A 193 4.58 -9.73 -10.80
CA VAL A 193 3.93 -10.64 -9.84
C VAL A 193 4.87 -11.78 -9.44
N ARG A 194 5.76 -12.26 -10.32
CA ARG A 194 6.79 -13.24 -9.92
C ARG A 194 7.76 -12.68 -8.89
N ARG A 195 8.14 -11.39 -8.99
CA ARG A 195 9.02 -10.72 -8.02
C ARG A 195 8.29 -10.32 -6.74
N ARG A 196 7.00 -10.02 -6.84
CA ARG A 196 6.12 -9.54 -5.77
C ARG A 196 4.79 -10.30 -5.84
N SER A 197 4.77 -11.51 -5.31
CA SER A 197 3.59 -12.39 -5.35
C SER A 197 2.43 -11.93 -4.47
N TYR A 198 2.69 -10.96 -3.59
CA TYR A 198 1.75 -10.38 -2.65
C TYR A 198 1.55 -8.90 -2.97
N CYS A 199 0.62 -8.61 -3.87
CA CYS A 199 0.41 -7.27 -4.41
C CYS A 199 -1.05 -7.00 -4.78
N LEU A 200 -1.37 -5.71 -4.92
CA LEU A 200 -2.59 -5.26 -5.55
C LEU A 200 -2.32 -4.99 -7.03
N ILE A 201 -3.17 -5.48 -7.92
CA ILE A 201 -3.10 -5.23 -9.36
C ILE A 201 -4.29 -4.35 -9.73
N LEU A 202 -4.01 -3.12 -10.12
CA LEU A 202 -4.99 -2.14 -10.57
C LEU A 202 -4.98 -2.06 -12.10
N LEU A 203 -6.08 -2.46 -12.73
CA LEU A 203 -6.30 -2.40 -14.18
C LEU A 203 -7.26 -1.26 -14.47
N ASP A 204 -6.73 -0.10 -14.88
CA ASP A 204 -7.53 1.08 -15.17
C ASP A 204 -8.16 1.02 -16.56
N GLU A 205 -9.41 1.50 -16.69
CA GLU A 205 -10.17 1.58 -17.95
C GLU A 205 -10.30 0.24 -18.69
N VAL A 206 -10.65 -0.83 -17.96
CA VAL A 206 -10.67 -2.21 -18.48
C VAL A 206 -11.56 -2.39 -19.71
N GLU A 207 -12.58 -1.56 -19.91
CA GLU A 207 -13.42 -1.56 -21.12
C GLU A 207 -12.66 -1.26 -22.42
N LYS A 208 -11.47 -0.66 -22.34
CA LYS A 208 -10.62 -0.34 -23.49
C LYS A 208 -9.72 -1.51 -23.89
N ALA A 209 -9.50 -2.48 -23.02
CA ALA A 209 -8.58 -3.58 -23.26
C ALA A 209 -8.96 -4.40 -24.50
N HIS A 210 -7.96 -4.95 -25.19
CA HIS A 210 -8.18 -5.94 -26.24
C HIS A 210 -8.82 -7.23 -25.66
N PRO A 211 -9.71 -7.94 -26.41
CA PRO A 211 -10.32 -9.20 -25.97
C PRO A 211 -9.35 -10.25 -25.42
N ASP A 212 -8.13 -10.33 -25.96
CA ASP A 212 -7.11 -11.28 -25.49
C ASP A 212 -6.64 -11.01 -24.05
N VAL A 213 -6.76 -9.76 -23.55
CA VAL A 213 -6.50 -9.44 -22.13
C VAL A 213 -7.52 -10.15 -21.24
N PHE A 214 -8.80 -10.13 -21.61
CA PHE A 214 -9.86 -10.79 -20.84
C PHE A 214 -9.65 -12.31 -20.75
N ASN A 215 -9.15 -12.94 -21.81
CA ASN A 215 -8.83 -14.37 -21.79
C ASN A 215 -7.73 -14.69 -20.76
N MET A 216 -6.70 -13.84 -20.66
CA MET A 216 -5.67 -13.99 -19.63
C MET A 216 -6.23 -13.75 -18.23
N LEU A 217 -7.08 -12.73 -18.06
CA LEU A 217 -7.71 -12.43 -16.77
C LEU A 217 -8.60 -13.58 -16.29
N LEU A 218 -9.37 -14.22 -17.18
CA LEU A 218 -10.17 -15.40 -16.84
C LEU A 218 -9.30 -16.53 -16.28
N GLN A 219 -8.13 -16.78 -16.87
CA GLN A 219 -7.18 -17.78 -16.36
C GLN A 219 -6.70 -17.44 -14.95
N ILE A 220 -6.40 -16.16 -14.69
CA ILE A 220 -6.02 -15.69 -13.35
C ILE A 220 -7.17 -15.87 -12.35
N PHE A 221 -8.40 -15.52 -12.74
CA PHE A 221 -9.55 -15.55 -11.84
C PHE A 221 -9.96 -16.96 -11.43
N ASP A 222 -9.75 -17.94 -12.31
CA ASP A 222 -10.16 -19.32 -12.12
C ASP A 222 -9.09 -20.18 -11.48
N ASP A 223 -7.86 -20.12 -12.01
CA ASP A 223 -6.77 -21.01 -11.59
C ASP A 223 -5.76 -20.30 -10.69
N GLY A 224 -5.85 -18.98 -10.52
CA GLY A 224 -4.91 -18.18 -9.74
C GLY A 224 -3.51 -18.18 -10.32
N HIS A 225 -3.34 -18.51 -11.60
CA HIS A 225 -2.04 -18.56 -12.23
C HIS A 225 -2.09 -18.10 -13.68
N LEU A 226 -0.98 -17.55 -14.16
CA LEU A 226 -0.80 -17.19 -15.57
C LEU A 226 0.54 -17.77 -16.06
N SER A 227 0.55 -18.35 -17.25
CA SER A 227 1.80 -18.79 -17.87
C SER A 227 2.40 -17.65 -18.68
N ASP A 228 3.69 -17.39 -18.48
CA ASP A 228 4.41 -16.43 -19.31
C ASP A 228 4.76 -17.02 -20.69
N ALA A 229 5.30 -16.20 -21.59
CA ALA A 229 5.67 -16.63 -22.94
C ALA A 229 6.81 -17.68 -22.99
N LYS A 230 7.51 -17.91 -21.87
CA LYS A 230 8.55 -18.93 -21.70
C LYS A 230 8.00 -20.21 -21.03
N GLY A 231 6.69 -20.27 -20.78
CA GLY A 231 6.00 -21.41 -20.17
C GLY A 231 6.15 -21.49 -18.65
N ARG A 232 6.68 -20.45 -17.99
CA ARG A 232 6.79 -20.40 -16.53
C ARG A 232 5.44 -20.01 -15.94
N LYS A 233 4.97 -20.77 -14.95
CA LYS A 233 3.70 -20.53 -14.26
C LYS A 233 3.90 -19.52 -13.14
N VAL A 234 3.22 -18.38 -13.21
CA VAL A 234 3.24 -17.30 -12.20
C VAL A 234 1.99 -17.41 -11.33
N ASP A 235 2.14 -17.21 -10.02
CA ASP A 235 1.09 -17.38 -9.01
C ASP A 235 0.46 -16.03 -8.62
N PHE A 236 -0.86 -15.96 -8.70
CA PHE A 236 -1.72 -14.80 -8.41
C PHE A 236 -2.64 -15.05 -7.21
N ARG A 237 -2.58 -16.21 -6.55
CA ARG A 237 -3.49 -16.54 -5.42
C ARG A 237 -3.41 -15.54 -4.28
N ASN A 238 -2.25 -14.93 -4.09
CA ASN A 238 -1.98 -13.94 -3.06
C ASN A 238 -2.15 -12.49 -3.52
N THR A 239 -2.85 -12.25 -4.63
CA THR A 239 -3.07 -10.91 -5.18
C THR A 239 -4.50 -10.43 -4.98
N ILE A 240 -4.68 -9.11 -4.95
CA ILE A 240 -5.99 -8.46 -5.08
C ILE A 240 -6.05 -7.82 -6.46
N LEU A 241 -7.03 -8.19 -7.29
CA LEU A 241 -7.23 -7.60 -8.61
C LEU A 241 -8.40 -6.62 -8.55
N ILE A 242 -8.13 -5.37 -8.91
CA ILE A 242 -9.13 -4.31 -9.04
C ILE A 242 -9.12 -3.82 -10.48
N MET A 243 -10.28 -3.84 -11.12
CA MET A 243 -10.49 -3.25 -12.43
C MET A 243 -11.33 -2.00 -12.28
N THR A 244 -10.93 -0.89 -12.90
CA THR A 244 -11.77 0.32 -12.95
C THR A 244 -12.39 0.46 -14.34
N SER A 245 -13.62 0.94 -14.37
CA SER A 245 -14.32 1.21 -15.61
C SER A 245 -15.20 2.45 -15.50
N ASN A 246 -15.27 3.19 -16.60
CA ASN A 246 -16.14 4.35 -16.72
C ASN A 246 -17.48 3.99 -17.40
N VAL A 247 -17.77 2.71 -17.65
CA VAL A 247 -19.05 2.25 -18.19
C VAL A 247 -20.21 2.69 -17.29
N GLY A 248 -21.28 3.24 -17.89
CA GLY A 248 -22.46 3.72 -17.17
C GLY A 248 -22.30 5.09 -16.48
N SER A 249 -21.14 5.75 -16.60
CA SER A 249 -20.88 7.05 -15.95
C SER A 249 -21.90 8.13 -16.31
N ASP A 250 -22.40 8.15 -17.54
CA ASP A 250 -23.37 9.15 -17.99
C ASP A 250 -24.73 8.99 -17.32
N LEU A 251 -25.12 7.76 -16.98
CA LEU A 251 -26.35 7.48 -16.23
C LEU A 251 -26.22 7.96 -14.79
N ILE A 252 -25.05 7.73 -14.18
CA ILE A 252 -24.75 8.18 -12.82
C ILE A 252 -24.77 9.71 -12.75
N ARG A 253 -24.13 10.39 -13.71
CA ARG A 253 -24.11 11.86 -13.79
C ARG A 253 -25.50 12.48 -13.99
N LYS A 254 -26.34 11.89 -14.85
CA LYS A 254 -27.70 12.40 -15.11
C LYS A 254 -28.61 12.28 -13.89
N ASN A 255 -28.57 11.16 -13.18
CA ASN A 255 -29.36 10.99 -11.95
C ASN A 255 -28.88 11.94 -10.84
N ALA A 256 -27.58 12.18 -10.73
CA ALA A 256 -27.05 13.15 -9.76
C ALA A 256 -27.63 14.55 -9.97
N ARG A 257 -27.68 15.06 -11.22
CA ARG A 257 -28.23 16.40 -11.51
C ARG A 257 -29.69 16.59 -11.09
N VAL A 258 -30.52 15.56 -11.21
CA VAL A 258 -31.93 15.60 -10.78
C VAL A 258 -32.04 15.68 -9.25
N GLY A 259 -31.12 15.05 -8.51
CA GLY A 259 -31.05 15.14 -7.06
C GLY A 259 -30.53 16.48 -6.52
N PHE A 260 -29.72 17.22 -7.28
CA PHE A 260 -29.22 18.55 -6.87
C PHE A 260 -30.28 19.66 -6.97
N GLU A 261 -31.31 19.53 -7.82
CA GLU A 261 -32.38 20.54 -7.94
C GLU A 261 -33.51 20.37 -6.90
N THR A 262 -33.58 19.22 -6.22
CA THR A 262 -34.69 18.89 -5.30
C THR A 262 -34.19 18.63 -3.88
N ALA A 263 -33.41 19.55 -3.32
CA ALA A 263 -32.71 19.37 -2.04
C ALA A 263 -33.56 19.70 -0.79
N GLN A 264 -34.89 19.53 -0.79
CA GLN A 264 -35.70 19.87 0.40
C GLN A 264 -36.56 18.76 1.00
N ASP A 265 -36.84 17.66 0.32
CA ASP A 265 -37.53 16.53 0.98
C ASP A 265 -37.19 15.23 0.24
N GLU A 266 -36.76 14.19 0.99
CA GLU A 266 -36.96 12.75 0.72
C GLU A 266 -35.71 11.87 0.97
N VAL A 267 -35.40 11.60 2.24
CA VAL A 267 -34.41 10.56 2.61
C VAL A 267 -34.93 9.13 2.30
N LYS A 268 -36.24 8.95 2.06
CA LYS A 268 -36.85 7.63 1.78
C LYS A 268 -37.02 7.29 0.29
N THR A 269 -36.83 8.22 -0.64
CA THR A 269 -36.86 7.93 -2.09
C THR A 269 -35.46 7.75 -2.68
N ALA A 270 -34.41 8.17 -1.98
CA ALA A 270 -33.02 8.07 -2.42
C ALA A 270 -32.53 6.62 -2.60
N GLU A 271 -32.84 5.71 -1.67
CA GLU A 271 -32.44 4.29 -1.76
C GLU A 271 -33.06 3.61 -2.99
N GLY A 272 -34.36 3.80 -3.21
CA GLY A 272 -35.05 3.24 -4.38
C GLY A 272 -34.61 3.85 -5.71
N GLN A 273 -34.11 5.10 -5.71
CA GLN A 273 -33.49 5.72 -6.89
C GLN A 273 -32.09 5.16 -7.16
N TYR A 274 -31.32 4.88 -6.11
CA TYR A 274 -29.99 4.28 -6.20
C TYR A 274 -30.06 2.86 -6.79
N ASP A 275 -30.92 1.99 -6.25
CA ASP A 275 -31.05 0.62 -6.76
C ASP A 275 -31.41 0.61 -8.25
N ARG A 276 -32.33 1.48 -8.66
CA ARG A 276 -32.70 1.66 -10.08
C ARG A 276 -31.55 2.23 -10.93
N MET A 277 -30.68 3.06 -10.37
CA MET A 277 -29.49 3.54 -11.07
C MET A 277 -28.48 2.40 -11.22
N LYS A 278 -28.21 1.67 -10.14
CA LYS A 278 -27.30 0.52 -10.11
C LYS A 278 -27.72 -0.54 -11.11
N ASP A 279 -29.01 -0.88 -11.17
CA ASP A 279 -29.56 -1.82 -12.15
C ASP A 279 -29.29 -1.35 -13.59
N ARG A 280 -29.55 -0.08 -13.89
CA ARG A 280 -29.30 0.51 -15.23
C ARG A 280 -27.81 0.53 -15.58
N VAL A 281 -26.92 0.83 -14.63
CA VAL A 281 -25.46 0.74 -14.83
C VAL A 281 -25.06 -0.70 -15.12
N MET A 282 -25.60 -1.67 -14.37
CA MET A 282 -25.30 -3.08 -14.57
C MET A 282 -25.83 -3.64 -15.90
N GLU A 283 -26.92 -3.09 -16.44
CA GLU A 283 -27.36 -3.40 -17.81
C GLU A 283 -26.33 -2.97 -18.86
N GLU A 284 -25.75 -1.78 -18.75
CA GLU A 284 -24.69 -1.32 -19.66
C GLU A 284 -23.42 -2.15 -19.50
N VAL A 285 -23.06 -2.51 -18.27
CA VAL A 285 -21.91 -3.40 -17.98
C VAL A 285 -22.09 -4.76 -18.66
N LYS A 286 -23.29 -5.34 -18.62
CA LYS A 286 -23.59 -6.62 -19.30
C LYS A 286 -23.57 -6.53 -20.83
N ARG A 287 -23.67 -5.33 -21.41
CA ARG A 287 -23.52 -5.11 -22.86
C ARG A 287 -22.05 -5.06 -23.28
N VAL A 288 -21.20 -4.49 -22.42
CA VAL A 288 -19.75 -4.33 -22.68
C VAL A 288 -18.99 -5.60 -22.33
N PHE A 289 -19.25 -6.18 -21.15
CA PHE A 289 -18.54 -7.35 -20.65
C PHE A 289 -19.38 -8.62 -20.81
N ARG A 290 -18.74 -9.69 -21.27
CA ARG A 290 -19.41 -10.99 -21.43
C ARG A 290 -19.83 -11.55 -20.06
N PRO A 291 -20.97 -12.24 -19.95
CA PRO A 291 -21.43 -12.84 -18.69
C PRO A 291 -20.40 -13.77 -18.04
N GLU A 292 -19.63 -14.51 -18.85
CA GLU A 292 -18.56 -15.38 -18.38
C GLU A 292 -17.54 -14.61 -17.54
N PHE A 293 -17.13 -13.43 -17.98
CA PHE A 293 -16.20 -12.56 -17.26
C PHE A 293 -16.79 -12.05 -15.95
N LEU A 294 -18.02 -11.52 -16.01
CA LEU A 294 -18.70 -10.97 -14.82
C LEU A 294 -18.93 -12.03 -13.74
N ASN A 295 -19.23 -13.27 -14.13
CA ASN A 295 -19.44 -14.37 -13.20
C ASN A 295 -18.15 -14.81 -12.46
N ARG A 296 -16.97 -14.41 -12.94
CA ARG A 296 -15.69 -14.68 -12.26
C ARG A 296 -15.24 -13.55 -11.33
N ILE A 297 -15.95 -12.43 -11.30
CA ILE A 297 -15.67 -11.29 -10.42
C ILE A 297 -16.38 -11.54 -9.08
N ASP A 298 -15.70 -11.28 -7.96
CA ASP A 298 -16.30 -11.50 -6.64
C ASP A 298 -17.34 -10.44 -6.30
N GLN A 299 -17.09 -9.19 -6.69
CA GLN A 299 -17.99 -8.05 -6.52
C GLN A 299 -17.83 -7.00 -7.63
N SER A 300 -18.95 -6.57 -8.20
CA SER A 300 -19.04 -5.35 -9.00
C SER A 300 -19.60 -4.23 -8.15
N VAL A 301 -18.81 -3.17 -7.99
CA VAL A 301 -19.07 -2.07 -7.05
C VAL A 301 -19.34 -0.79 -7.83
N VAL A 302 -20.52 -0.20 -7.63
CA VAL A 302 -20.90 1.07 -8.26
C VAL A 302 -20.63 2.22 -7.30
N PHE A 303 -19.73 3.12 -7.70
CA PHE A 303 -19.34 4.29 -6.94
C PHE A 303 -20.39 5.40 -7.08
N HIS A 304 -20.60 6.09 -5.97
CA HIS A 304 -21.56 7.17 -5.85
C HIS A 304 -20.98 8.48 -6.41
N PRO A 305 -21.82 9.37 -6.96
CA PRO A 305 -21.41 10.74 -7.21
C PRO A 305 -21.05 11.42 -5.87
N LEU A 306 -20.04 12.29 -5.90
CA LEU A 306 -19.65 13.07 -4.72
C LEU A 306 -20.66 14.21 -4.49
N LEU A 307 -21.13 14.34 -3.25
CA LEU A 307 -22.01 15.40 -2.79
C LEU A 307 -21.18 16.58 -2.22
N LYS A 308 -21.78 17.76 -2.05
CA LYS A 308 -21.06 18.95 -1.55
C LYS A 308 -20.39 18.70 -0.19
N ASN A 309 -21.08 18.01 0.73
CA ASN A 309 -20.51 17.61 2.01
C ASN A 309 -19.32 16.65 1.86
N HIS A 310 -19.37 15.71 0.91
CA HIS A 310 -18.24 14.81 0.62
C HIS A 310 -17.04 15.60 0.10
N ILE A 311 -17.28 16.58 -0.79
CA ILE A 311 -16.21 17.45 -1.29
C ILE A 311 -15.57 18.24 -0.15
N ARG A 312 -16.38 18.79 0.77
CA ARG A 312 -15.86 19.52 1.94
C ARG A 312 -14.94 18.64 2.80
N GLN A 313 -15.35 17.40 3.07
CA GLN A 313 -14.55 16.42 3.81
C GLN A 313 -13.27 16.03 3.07
N ILE A 314 -13.32 15.89 1.73
CA ILE A 314 -12.13 15.62 0.91
C ILE A 314 -11.13 16.79 0.99
N VAL A 315 -11.62 18.04 0.93
CA VAL A 315 -10.75 19.22 1.08
C VAL A 315 -10.09 19.23 2.45
N ASP A 316 -10.85 18.95 3.50
CA ASP A 316 -10.33 18.87 4.88
C ASP A 316 -9.24 17.80 5.01
N LEU A 317 -9.45 16.64 4.38
CA LEU A 317 -8.50 15.54 4.36
C LEU A 317 -7.21 15.90 3.58
N GLU A 318 -7.31 16.54 2.42
CA GLU A 318 -6.13 16.98 1.66
C GLU A 318 -5.33 18.07 2.40
N LEU A 319 -5.98 18.87 3.24
CA LEU A 319 -5.31 19.86 4.09
C LEU A 319 -4.62 19.23 5.32
N ALA A 320 -4.87 17.96 5.63
CA ALA A 320 -4.27 17.30 6.79
C ALA A 320 -2.74 17.22 6.67
N ASP A 321 -2.21 16.93 5.48
CA ASP A 321 -0.75 16.89 5.23
C ASP A 321 -0.12 18.27 5.49
N LEU A 322 -0.77 19.35 5.07
CA LEU A 322 -0.32 20.72 5.35
C LEU A 322 -0.35 21.01 6.86
N ARG A 323 -1.40 20.59 7.57
CA ARG A 323 -1.48 20.74 9.04
C ARG A 323 -0.36 19.98 9.74
N ALA A 324 -0.05 18.76 9.31
CA ALA A 324 1.03 17.96 9.86
C ALA A 324 2.39 18.64 9.67
N ASN A 325 2.69 19.13 8.45
CA ASN A 325 3.93 19.85 8.15
C ASN A 325 4.09 21.15 8.96
N LEU A 326 3.00 21.85 9.25
CA LEU A 326 3.01 23.01 10.15
C LEU A 326 3.25 22.60 11.61
N GLY A 327 2.68 21.46 12.02
CA GLY A 327 2.85 20.86 13.34
C GLY A 327 4.31 20.54 13.66
N GLU A 328 5.07 20.01 12.70
CA GLU A 328 6.52 19.78 12.84
C GLU A 328 7.31 21.08 13.12
N LYS A 329 6.78 22.22 12.65
CA LYS A 329 7.34 23.56 12.91
C LYS A 329 6.72 24.23 14.15
N ALA A 330 6.03 23.45 14.98
CA ALA A 330 5.30 23.89 16.17
C ALA A 330 4.23 24.96 15.90
N MET A 331 3.65 24.97 14.70
CA MET A 331 2.52 25.84 14.33
C MET A 331 1.26 25.01 14.16
N ARG A 332 0.09 25.63 14.37
CA ARG A 332 -1.21 24.99 14.13
C ARG A 332 -1.94 25.72 13.01
N MET A 333 -2.77 25.01 12.27
CA MET A 333 -3.68 25.60 11.30
C MET A 333 -5.11 25.16 11.57
N VAL A 334 -6.03 26.12 11.64
CA VAL A 334 -7.47 25.90 11.73
C VAL A 334 -8.11 26.49 10.48
N THR A 335 -9.05 25.76 9.88
CA THR A 335 -9.74 26.19 8.66
C THR A 335 -11.22 26.43 8.93
N THR A 336 -11.78 27.48 8.35
CA THR A 336 -13.23 27.75 8.46
C THR A 336 -14.04 26.96 7.44
N GLU A 337 -15.33 26.76 7.72
CA GLU A 337 -16.24 26.14 6.74
C GLU A 337 -16.32 26.94 5.43
N ALA A 338 -16.23 28.28 5.51
CA ALA A 338 -16.25 29.14 4.34
C ALA A 338 -15.07 28.88 3.40
N LEU A 339 -13.87 28.65 3.95
CA LEU A 339 -12.70 28.26 3.16
C LEU A 339 -12.90 26.89 2.52
N LEU A 340 -13.36 25.90 3.29
CA LEU A 340 -13.58 24.54 2.78
C LEU A 340 -14.62 24.52 1.64
N ASP A 341 -15.69 25.29 1.78
CA ASP A 341 -16.71 25.45 0.74
C ASP A 341 -16.15 26.12 -0.51
N TYR A 342 -15.38 27.20 -0.36
CA TYR A 342 -14.76 27.90 -1.48
C TYR A 342 -13.82 26.99 -2.27
N LEU A 343 -12.94 26.28 -1.57
CA LEU A 343 -11.99 25.34 -2.20
C LEU A 343 -12.74 24.20 -2.89
N GLY A 344 -13.80 23.69 -2.27
CA GLY A 344 -14.67 22.67 -2.83
C GLY A 344 -15.38 23.13 -4.10
N GLU A 345 -15.97 24.33 -4.09
CA GLU A 345 -16.65 24.91 -5.25
C GLU A 345 -15.70 25.20 -6.42
N LYS A 346 -14.49 25.67 -6.12
CA LYS A 346 -13.48 26.01 -7.12
C LYS A 346 -12.77 24.78 -7.70
N GLY A 347 -12.54 23.75 -6.90
CA GLY A 347 -11.79 22.56 -7.31
C GLY A 347 -12.64 21.34 -7.66
N PHE A 348 -13.96 21.37 -7.46
CA PHE A 348 -14.86 20.34 -7.97
C PHE A 348 -15.23 20.57 -9.43
N ASP A 349 -14.99 19.56 -10.27
CA ASP A 349 -15.40 19.58 -11.66
C ASP A 349 -16.43 18.47 -11.95
N PRO A 350 -17.59 18.75 -12.56
CA PRO A 350 -18.60 17.73 -12.86
C PRO A 350 -18.14 16.59 -13.80
N VAL A 351 -17.09 16.82 -14.59
CA VAL A 351 -16.48 15.86 -15.51
C VAL A 351 -15.32 15.12 -14.83
N PHE A 352 -14.42 15.84 -14.17
CA PHE A 352 -13.20 15.30 -13.58
C PHE A 352 -13.29 14.93 -12.10
N GLY A 353 -14.43 15.20 -11.45
CA GLY A 353 -14.68 14.94 -10.04
C GLY A 353 -13.78 15.78 -9.12
N ALA A 354 -13.30 15.16 -8.05
CA ALA A 354 -12.43 15.78 -7.05
C ALA A 354 -10.96 15.96 -7.50
N ARG A 355 -10.59 15.48 -8.70
CA ARG A 355 -9.18 15.49 -9.17
C ARG A 355 -8.51 16.88 -9.15
N PRO A 356 -9.18 17.99 -9.50
CA PRO A 356 -8.55 19.31 -9.49
C PRO A 356 -8.34 19.90 -8.09
N LEU A 357 -8.96 19.33 -7.03
CA LEU A 357 -8.94 19.91 -5.68
C LEU A 357 -7.52 20.14 -5.16
N ARG A 358 -6.64 19.15 -5.29
CA ARG A 358 -5.26 19.25 -4.81
C ARG A 358 -4.51 20.43 -5.42
N ARG A 359 -4.70 20.67 -6.72
CA ARG A 359 -4.09 21.82 -7.41
C ARG A 359 -4.66 23.14 -6.89
N VAL A 360 -5.97 23.21 -6.66
CA VAL A 360 -6.61 24.42 -6.12
C VAL A 360 -6.12 24.69 -4.69
N ILE A 361 -6.01 23.66 -3.86
CA ILE A 361 -5.49 23.77 -2.49
C ILE A 361 -4.03 24.27 -2.51
N GLN A 362 -3.19 23.69 -3.38
CA GLN A 362 -1.82 24.12 -3.54
C GLN A 362 -1.73 25.62 -3.91
N GLU A 363 -2.40 26.03 -4.99
CA GLU A 363 -2.33 27.41 -5.51
C GLU A 363 -2.98 28.44 -4.56
N GLN A 364 -4.06 28.07 -3.86
CA GLN A 364 -4.83 29.01 -3.02
C GLN A 364 -4.38 29.04 -1.56
N VAL A 365 -3.82 27.93 -1.06
CA VAL A 365 -3.49 27.77 0.35
C VAL A 365 -1.99 27.58 0.53
N GLU A 366 -1.40 26.51 -0.01
CA GLU A 366 0.00 26.15 0.26
C GLU A 366 0.98 27.22 -0.22
N ASP A 367 0.83 27.70 -1.46
CA ASP A 367 1.73 28.69 -2.06
C ASP A 367 1.67 30.00 -1.26
N ARG A 368 0.46 30.51 -0.98
CA ARG A 368 0.26 31.75 -0.23
C ARG A 368 0.75 31.67 1.21
N LEU A 369 0.52 30.54 1.87
CA LEU A 369 1.00 30.32 3.23
C LEU A 369 2.52 30.21 3.26
N SER A 370 3.12 29.56 2.25
CA SER A 370 4.58 29.44 2.13
C SER A 370 5.24 30.81 2.02
N ASP A 371 4.71 31.71 1.18
CA ASP A 371 5.20 33.08 1.07
C ASP A 371 5.15 33.81 2.43
N ALA A 372 4.01 33.72 3.13
CA ALA A 372 3.83 34.35 4.43
C ALA A 372 4.77 33.79 5.52
N LEU A 373 5.08 32.49 5.47
CA LEU A 373 6.05 31.85 6.36
C LEU A 373 7.48 32.31 6.07
N ILE A 374 7.86 32.46 4.80
CA ILE A 374 9.18 32.92 4.39
C ILE A 374 9.40 34.39 4.79
N ASP A 375 8.36 35.21 4.68
CA ASP A 375 8.38 36.62 5.09
C ASP A 375 8.41 36.81 6.61
N GLY A 376 8.33 35.72 7.39
CA GLY A 376 8.38 35.76 8.86
C GLY A 376 7.07 36.24 9.50
N SER A 377 5.94 36.13 8.81
CA SER A 377 4.63 36.57 9.32
C SER A 377 4.09 35.69 10.46
N TYR A 378 4.62 34.47 10.61
CA TYR A 378 4.24 33.51 11.64
C TYR A 378 5.46 32.89 12.30
N GLU A 379 5.34 32.60 13.59
CA GLU A 379 6.40 32.05 14.43
C GLU A 379 5.95 30.73 15.10
N PRO A 380 6.90 29.90 15.57
CA PRO A 380 6.58 28.72 16.36
C PRO A 380 5.67 29.05 17.56
N GLY A 381 4.61 28.26 17.72
CA GLY A 381 3.57 28.44 18.74
C GLY A 381 2.34 29.23 18.27
N ASP A 382 2.36 29.78 17.06
CA ASP A 382 1.19 30.45 16.48
C ASP A 382 0.12 29.44 16.02
N THR A 383 -1.14 29.87 16.09
CA THR A 383 -2.26 29.21 15.43
C THR A 383 -2.73 30.08 14.27
N ILE A 384 -2.69 29.54 13.06
CA ILE A 384 -3.03 30.20 11.82
C ILE A 384 -4.47 29.84 11.47
N ARG A 385 -5.37 30.81 11.47
CA ARG A 385 -6.73 30.64 10.96
C ARG A 385 -6.73 30.95 9.47
N ALA A 386 -7.00 29.95 8.65
CA ALA A 386 -7.23 30.13 7.23
C ALA A 386 -8.74 30.29 6.98
N ASP A 387 -9.12 31.37 6.31
CA ASP A 387 -10.52 31.75 6.07
C ASP A 387 -10.72 32.23 4.63
N TYR A 388 -11.99 32.32 4.20
CA TYR A 388 -12.37 32.91 2.93
C TYR A 388 -13.37 34.04 3.16
N ARG A 389 -12.95 35.29 2.92
CA ARG A 389 -13.78 36.50 3.08
C ARG A 389 -13.49 37.47 1.94
N ASP A 390 -14.49 38.26 1.58
CA ASP A 390 -14.38 39.33 0.55
C ASP A 390 -13.80 38.88 -0.81
N GLY A 391 -13.98 37.61 -1.15
CA GLY A 391 -13.52 37.05 -2.43
C GLY A 391 -12.10 36.47 -2.41
N GLU A 392 -11.38 36.54 -1.28
CA GLU A 392 -10.00 36.11 -1.17
C GLU A 392 -9.74 35.15 0.00
N VAL A 393 -8.74 34.28 -0.17
CA VAL A 393 -8.21 33.43 0.91
C VAL A 393 -7.29 34.27 1.78
N ILE A 394 -7.60 34.33 3.07
CA ILE A 394 -6.88 35.11 4.08
C ILE A 394 -6.34 34.19 5.18
N PHE A 395 -5.21 34.61 5.76
CA PHE A 395 -4.60 33.94 6.90
C PHE A 395 -4.48 34.93 8.06
N GLU A 396 -4.98 34.56 9.23
CA GLU A 396 -4.99 35.39 10.44
C GLU A 396 -4.30 34.65 11.58
N ARG A 397 -3.46 35.34 12.35
CA ARG A 397 -2.90 34.78 13.59
C ARG A 397 -3.96 34.83 14.68
N MET A 398 -4.33 33.68 15.23
CA MET A 398 -5.28 33.63 16.35
C MET A 398 -4.62 34.07 17.66
N PRO A 399 -5.31 34.87 18.49
CA PRO A 399 -4.85 35.18 19.84
C PRO A 399 -4.80 33.91 20.69
N ARG A 400 -3.79 33.79 21.57
CA ARG A 400 -3.56 32.60 22.41
C ARG A 400 -4.73 32.23 23.34
N GLU A 401 -5.65 33.16 23.62
CA GLU A 401 -6.85 32.91 24.46
C GLU A 401 -7.96 32.14 23.70
N GLU A 402 -8.08 32.25 22.39
CA GLU A 402 -9.12 31.57 21.58
C GLU A 402 -8.76 30.12 21.22
N VAL A 403 -7.49 29.73 21.40
CA VAL A 403 -6.99 28.39 21.07
C VAL A 403 -7.54 27.32 22.04
N ALA A 404 -8.01 27.72 23.23
CA ALA A 404 -8.56 26.81 24.25
C ALA A 404 -9.97 26.27 23.94
N GLU A 405 -10.70 26.84 22.97
CA GLU A 405 -12.06 26.41 22.59
C GLU A 405 -12.12 25.59 21.28
N ALA A 406 -11.02 25.43 20.55
CA ALA A 406 -10.96 24.55 19.38
C ALA A 406 -10.84 23.08 19.82
N PRO A 407 -11.51 22.12 19.15
CA PRO A 407 -11.45 20.72 19.56
C PRO A 407 -10.00 20.19 19.49
N GLU A 408 -9.46 19.85 20.65
CA GLU A 408 -8.20 19.11 20.78
C GLU A 408 -8.44 17.65 20.35
N THR A 409 -8.26 17.38 19.07
CA THR A 409 -7.91 16.02 18.62
C THR A 409 -6.53 16.09 18.01
N PRO A 410 -5.46 15.75 18.77
CA PRO A 410 -4.23 15.35 18.11
C PRO A 410 -4.54 14.09 17.28
N PRO A 411 -3.97 13.95 16.07
CA PRO A 411 -3.90 12.62 15.48
C PRO A 411 -3.12 11.75 16.48
N GLU A 412 -3.74 10.67 16.97
CA GLU A 412 -2.95 9.58 17.54
C GLU A 412 -2.01 9.13 16.42
N GLU A 413 -0.72 9.43 16.60
CA GLU A 413 0.32 8.73 15.85
C GLU A 413 0.06 7.23 16.07
N PRO A 414 -0.05 6.40 15.02
CA PRO A 414 0.16 4.99 15.24
C PRO A 414 1.58 4.88 15.77
N GLU A 415 1.72 4.43 17.03
CA GLU A 415 3.01 4.20 17.68
C GLU A 415 3.96 3.56 16.66
N ALA A 416 4.93 4.35 16.20
CA ALA A 416 6.07 3.84 15.51
C ALA A 416 6.81 2.99 16.54
N VAL A 417 6.52 1.69 16.54
CA VAL A 417 7.31 0.70 17.27
C VAL A 417 8.69 0.68 16.63
N LEU A 418 9.55 1.58 17.09
CA LEU A 418 10.98 1.49 16.93
C LEU A 418 11.44 0.26 17.72
N ALA A 419 11.80 -0.76 16.95
CA ALA A 419 12.82 -1.82 17.11
C ALA A 419 13.41 -2.11 18.52
N PRO A 420 13.75 -3.38 18.80
CA PRO A 420 14.80 -4.09 18.06
C PRO A 420 14.28 -5.10 17.03
#